data_AF-A0A7S1RY26-F1
#
_entry.id   AF-A0A7S1RY26-F1
#
_cell.length_a   1.000
_cell.length_b   1.000
_cell.length_c   1.000
_cell.angle_alpha   90.00
_cell.angle_beta   90.00
_cell.angle_gamma   90.00
#
_symmetry.space_group_name_H-M   'P 1'
#
loop_
_entity.id
_entity.type
_entity.pdbx_description
1 polymer ?
#
loop_
_entity_poly.entity_id
_entity_poly.type
_entity_poly.pdbx_seq_one_letter_code
_entity_poly.pdbx_strand_id
1 'polypeptide(L)'
;LILWGPLLTTCWGHMLLGSAAARSRLLTAGSVEQERDQEGDSIDTDELLAFIDNLLPAQSEAYLHADIERKPTDAKRSESFKDFLLEDVDFARCLDGTAAGGYERINPNSSTVIIQLQGGGYCDDFESCSSRAADDEAGLGGSSKWGYECDQGLCTGIVSTDCRENPDFCDASLVLLRYCTGDHWRGTRTQPTFLCRNGDGQECGDFWFSGQKVVEATLQRLFDKNILQKGSKLILAGRSSGGGGVLNLID
;
A
#
# COMPACT_ATOMS: atom_id res chain seq x y z
N LEU A 1 45.45 25.90 4.67
CA LEU A 1 46.49 26.03 3.62
C LEU A 1 46.78 24.64 3.06
N ILE A 2 46.44 24.43 1.78
CA ILE A 2 47.21 23.68 0.76
C ILE A 2 47.58 22.22 1.10
N LEU A 3 46.77 21.25 0.63
CA LEU A 3 46.94 20.40 -0.59
C LEU A 3 47.83 19.18 -0.36
N TRP A 4 47.26 17.98 -0.57
CA TRP A 4 47.84 16.90 -1.39
C TRP A 4 46.67 16.00 -1.86
N GLY A 5 46.48 15.86 -3.17
CA GLY A 5 45.82 14.69 -3.79
C GLY A 5 46.89 13.82 -4.47
N PRO A 6 46.55 13.03 -5.50
CA PRO A 6 45.48 12.03 -5.61
C PRO A 6 46.11 10.64 -5.94
N LEU A 7 45.39 9.52 -5.79
CA LEU A 7 45.72 8.28 -6.50
C LEU A 7 44.46 7.45 -6.80
N LEU A 8 44.16 7.37 -8.10
CA LEU A 8 43.25 6.43 -8.75
C LEU A 8 43.72 4.99 -8.54
N THR A 9 42.81 4.08 -8.23
CA THR A 9 42.89 2.69 -8.73
C THR A 9 41.49 2.13 -8.95
N THR A 10 41.26 1.72 -10.18
CA THR A 10 40.13 0.92 -10.65
C THR A 10 40.29 -0.53 -10.19
N CYS A 11 39.18 -1.20 -9.88
CA CYS A 11 39.13 -2.66 -9.84
C CYS A 11 37.87 -3.13 -10.57
N TRP A 12 38.09 -3.61 -11.79
CA TRP A 12 37.21 -4.52 -12.49
C TRP A 12 37.29 -5.90 -11.83
N GLY A 13 36.15 -6.49 -11.51
CA GLY A 13 36.03 -7.90 -11.13
C GLY A 13 34.95 -8.55 -11.97
N HIS A 14 35.34 -9.16 -13.10
CA HIS A 14 34.54 -10.18 -13.77
C HIS A 14 34.68 -11.48 -12.98
N MET A 15 33.57 -12.10 -12.58
CA MET A 15 33.55 -13.52 -12.24
C MET A 15 32.32 -14.20 -12.87
N LEU A 16 32.63 -15.30 -13.55
CA LEU A 16 31.76 -16.09 -14.41
C LEU A 16 30.83 -17.02 -13.60
N LEU A 17 29.62 -17.18 -14.14
CA LEU A 17 28.76 -18.39 -14.20
C LEU A 17 28.99 -19.50 -13.15
N GLY A 18 27.97 -19.74 -12.34
CA GLY A 18 27.76 -20.99 -11.61
C GLY A 18 26.26 -21.27 -11.46
N SER A 19 25.75 -22.20 -12.25
CA SER A 19 24.42 -22.79 -12.09
C SER A 19 24.44 -23.75 -10.90
N ALA A 20 23.54 -23.57 -9.93
CA ALA A 20 23.18 -24.61 -8.98
C ALA A 20 21.78 -24.36 -8.43
N ALA A 21 20.85 -25.22 -8.83
CA ALA A 21 19.55 -25.36 -8.20
C ALA A 21 19.74 -25.82 -6.74
N ALA A 22 19.22 -25.04 -5.80
CA ALA A 22 19.04 -25.47 -4.42
C ALA A 22 17.55 -25.38 -4.08
N ARG A 23 16.85 -26.50 -4.27
CA ARG A 23 15.54 -26.73 -3.65
C ARG A 23 15.78 -27.04 -2.18
N SER A 24 15.42 -26.14 -1.28
CA SER A 24 15.26 -26.48 0.13
C SER A 24 13.78 -26.61 0.45
N ARG A 25 13.35 -27.87 0.64
CA ARG A 25 12.17 -28.22 1.43
C ARG A 25 12.48 -27.85 2.89
N LEU A 26 11.62 -27.07 3.53
CA LEU A 26 11.53 -27.06 4.98
C LEU A 26 10.20 -27.70 5.38
N LEU A 27 10.31 -28.77 6.16
CA LEU A 27 9.23 -29.55 6.73
C LEU A 27 8.60 -28.80 7.91
N THR A 28 7.28 -28.87 8.00
CA THR A 28 6.44 -28.44 9.11
C THR A 28 6.66 -29.28 10.37
N ALA A 29 6.63 -28.64 11.54
CA ALA A 29 6.28 -29.26 12.81
C ALA A 29 5.84 -28.19 13.82
N GLY A 30 4.60 -28.27 14.29
CA GLY A 30 4.05 -27.43 15.36
C GLY A 30 2.58 -27.77 15.59
N SER A 31 2.30 -28.41 16.72
CA SER A 31 1.04 -28.99 17.16
C SER A 31 -0.08 -27.97 17.34
N VAL A 32 -1.25 -28.25 16.77
CA VAL A 32 -2.52 -27.55 17.00
C VAL A 32 -3.25 -28.24 18.16
N GLU A 33 -3.48 -27.52 19.26
CA GLU A 33 -4.55 -27.84 20.20
C GLU A 33 -5.80 -27.03 19.80
N GLN A 34 -6.93 -27.73 19.83
CA GLN A 34 -8.18 -27.38 19.19
C GLN A 34 -9.14 -26.78 20.21
N GLU A 35 -9.64 -25.56 19.97
CA GLU A 35 -10.91 -25.09 20.52
C GLU A 35 -11.81 -24.51 19.42
N ARG A 36 -13.02 -25.08 19.37
CA ARG A 36 -14.25 -24.71 18.63
C ARG A 36 -15.03 -23.73 19.53
N ASP A 37 -15.88 -22.80 19.13
CA ASP A 37 -16.66 -22.47 17.92
C ASP A 37 -16.96 -20.95 17.99
N GLN A 38 -17.19 -20.26 16.85
CA GLN A 38 -18.48 -19.62 16.54
C GLN A 38 -18.46 -18.95 15.15
N GLU A 39 -19.52 -19.26 14.42
CA GLU A 39 -19.77 -19.05 13.01
C GLU A 39 -20.28 -17.62 12.78
N GLY A 40 -19.44 -16.81 12.13
CA GLY A 40 -19.79 -15.55 11.50
C GLY A 40 -19.23 -15.59 10.09
N ASP A 41 -20.00 -15.13 9.11
CA ASP A 41 -19.73 -15.21 7.67
C ASP A 41 -18.39 -14.52 7.32
N SER A 42 -17.29 -15.24 7.52
CA SER A 42 -15.94 -14.80 7.24
C SER A 42 -15.69 -15.09 5.78
N ILE A 43 -15.34 -14.07 5.01
CA ILE A 43 -14.60 -14.26 3.75
C ILE A 43 -13.42 -15.17 4.10
N ASP A 44 -13.41 -16.37 3.53
CA ASP A 44 -12.37 -17.36 3.74
C ASP A 44 -11.05 -16.73 3.29
N THR A 45 -10.25 -16.28 4.25
CA THR A 45 -8.98 -15.63 3.98
C THR A 45 -8.02 -16.57 3.27
N ASP A 46 -8.18 -17.88 3.44
CA ASP A 46 -7.37 -18.88 2.75
C ASP A 46 -7.82 -19.03 1.29
N GLU A 47 -9.11 -18.84 0.99
CA GLU A 47 -9.63 -18.80 -0.38
C GLU A 47 -9.22 -17.51 -1.11
N LEU A 48 -9.23 -16.37 -0.41
CA LEU A 48 -8.74 -15.08 -0.93
C LEU A 48 -7.22 -15.12 -1.20
N LEU A 49 -6.44 -15.66 -0.27
CA LEU A 49 -4.99 -15.83 -0.43
C LEU A 49 -4.67 -16.85 -1.53
N ALA A 50 -5.40 -17.97 -1.60
CA ALA A 50 -5.25 -18.93 -2.68
C ALA A 50 -5.68 -18.35 -4.05
N PHE A 51 -6.62 -17.40 -4.08
CA PHE A 51 -7.01 -16.69 -5.29
C PHE A 51 -5.95 -15.68 -5.74
N ILE A 52 -5.37 -14.92 -4.80
CA ILE A 52 -4.26 -13.99 -5.05
C ILE A 52 -3.02 -14.77 -5.57
N ASP A 53 -2.67 -15.88 -4.92
CA ASP A 53 -1.56 -16.76 -5.32
C ASP A 53 -1.75 -17.39 -6.71
N ASN A 54 -3.00 -17.70 -7.09
CA ASN A 54 -3.32 -18.27 -8.40
C ASN A 54 -3.45 -17.22 -9.53
N LEU A 55 -3.54 -15.93 -9.19
CA LEU A 55 -3.69 -14.84 -10.15
C LEU A 55 -2.37 -14.16 -10.53
N LEU A 56 -1.37 -14.20 -9.65
CA LEU A 56 -0.05 -13.62 -9.88
C LEU A 56 0.89 -14.69 -10.43
N PRO A 57 1.15 -14.78 -11.75
CA PRO A 57 2.33 -15.51 -12.19
C PRO A 57 3.55 -14.85 -11.53
N ALA A 58 4.40 -15.66 -10.90
CA ALA A 58 5.64 -15.28 -10.22
C ALA A 58 6.61 -14.48 -11.13
N GLN A 59 6.31 -13.20 -11.31
CA GLN A 59 7.10 -12.20 -12.03
C GLN A 59 6.87 -10.86 -11.32
N SER A 60 7.32 -10.75 -10.06
CA SER A 60 7.50 -9.44 -9.43
C SER A 60 8.71 -8.77 -10.11
N GLU A 61 8.44 -7.76 -10.95
CA GLU A 61 9.48 -6.90 -11.50
C GLU A 61 9.50 -5.58 -10.73
N ALA A 62 10.62 -5.28 -10.08
CA ALA A 62 10.84 -3.98 -9.48
C ALA A 62 11.19 -2.96 -10.59
N TYR A 63 10.28 -2.02 -10.85
CA TYR A 63 10.53 -0.94 -11.81
C TYR A 63 11.22 0.24 -11.12
N LEU A 64 12.47 0.51 -11.53
CA LEU A 64 13.17 1.76 -11.21
C LEU A 64 12.95 2.73 -12.37
N HIS A 65 12.29 3.86 -12.14
CA HIS A 65 12.06 4.86 -13.17
C HIS A 65 13.37 5.56 -13.60
N ALA A 66 13.56 5.68 -14.91
CA ALA A 66 14.54 6.55 -15.54
C ALA A 66 13.82 7.34 -16.64
N ASP A 67 13.98 8.67 -16.65
CA ASP A 67 13.28 9.58 -17.56
C ASP A 67 13.67 9.34 -19.02
N ILE A 68 12.67 9.01 -19.86
CA ILE A 68 12.80 9.03 -21.32
C ILE A 68 11.71 9.94 -21.87
N GLU A 69 12.10 11.11 -22.39
CA GLU A 69 11.18 12.08 -23.00
C GLU A 69 10.43 11.45 -24.19
N ARG A 70 9.09 11.39 -24.10
CA ARG A 70 8.18 11.14 -25.23
C ARG A 70 7.25 12.33 -25.43
N LYS A 71 6.96 12.65 -26.69
CA LYS A 71 6.08 13.78 -27.06
C LYS A 71 4.65 13.54 -26.58
N PRO A 72 4.00 14.56 -25.99
CA PRO A 72 2.62 14.45 -25.52
C PRO A 72 1.67 14.36 -26.72
N THR A 73 0.81 13.34 -26.74
CA THR A 73 -0.40 13.33 -27.55
C THR A 73 -1.49 14.06 -26.79
N ASP A 74 -2.27 14.91 -27.47
CA ASP A 74 -3.33 15.74 -26.89
C ASP A 74 -4.32 14.89 -26.06
N ALA A 75 -4.10 14.87 -24.74
CA ALA A 75 -4.92 14.14 -23.80
C ALA A 75 -6.29 14.84 -23.69
N LYS A 76 -7.32 14.19 -24.23
CA LYS A 76 -8.71 14.51 -23.93
C LYS A 76 -8.86 14.61 -22.41
N ARG A 77 -9.45 15.70 -21.94
CA ARG A 77 -9.78 16.01 -20.54
C ARG A 77 -10.03 14.73 -19.73
N SER A 78 -8.99 14.30 -19.01
CA SER A 78 -9.01 13.16 -18.09
C SER A 78 -10.18 13.32 -17.11
N GLU A 79 -10.91 12.24 -16.84
CA GLU A 79 -11.83 12.22 -15.70
C GLU A 79 -11.07 12.66 -14.43
N SER A 80 -11.73 13.43 -13.57
CA SER A 80 -11.16 13.82 -12.27
C SER A 80 -11.11 12.62 -11.34
N PHE A 81 -10.21 12.64 -10.37
CA PHE A 81 -10.24 11.69 -9.26
C PHE A 81 -11.60 11.75 -8.55
N LYS A 82 -12.05 10.59 -8.08
CA LYS A 82 -13.19 10.41 -7.19
C LYS A 82 -12.67 9.79 -5.90
N ASP A 83 -13.19 10.23 -4.76
CA ASP A 83 -12.94 9.57 -3.49
C ASP A 83 -13.70 8.24 -3.40
N PHE A 84 -13.22 7.36 -2.54
CA PHE A 84 -13.95 6.17 -2.11
C PHE A 84 -13.55 5.80 -0.69
N LEU A 85 -14.51 5.22 0.03
CA LEU A 85 -14.33 4.59 1.32
C LEU A 85 -14.72 3.11 1.24
N LEU A 86 -14.10 2.29 2.08
CA LEU A 86 -14.35 0.85 2.25
C LEU A 86 -15.39 0.64 3.37
N GLU A 87 -16.52 1.34 3.28
CA GLU A 87 -17.55 1.36 4.34
C GLU A 87 -18.09 -0.05 4.61
N ASP A 88 -18.32 -0.81 3.54
CA ASP A 88 -18.86 -2.18 3.58
C ASP A 88 -17.84 -3.25 4.04
N VAL A 89 -16.61 -2.86 4.41
CA VAL A 89 -15.55 -3.79 4.82
C VAL A 89 -15.17 -3.57 6.29
N ASP A 90 -15.74 -4.38 7.17
CA ASP A 90 -15.67 -4.17 8.63
C ASP A 90 -14.25 -4.09 9.22
N PHE A 91 -13.31 -4.79 8.62
CA PHE A 91 -11.94 -4.87 9.10
C PHE A 91 -10.98 -3.85 8.46
N ALA A 92 -11.42 -3.09 7.46
CA ALA A 92 -10.59 -2.11 6.74
C ALA A 92 -10.80 -0.71 7.32
N ARG A 93 -10.29 -0.48 8.52
CA ARG A 93 -10.47 0.77 9.26
C ARG A 93 -9.19 1.62 9.33
N CYS A 94 -9.36 2.91 9.49
CA CYS A 94 -8.33 3.85 9.93
C CYS A 94 -8.06 3.70 11.42
N LEU A 95 -6.96 4.28 11.92
CA LEU A 95 -6.52 4.18 13.31
C LEU A 95 -7.62 4.54 14.33
N ASP A 96 -8.45 5.55 14.03
CA ASP A 96 -9.58 6.00 14.84
C ASP A 96 -10.88 5.17 14.68
N GLY A 97 -10.86 4.14 13.83
CA GLY A 97 -12.01 3.27 13.54
C GLY A 97 -12.90 3.72 12.39
N THR A 98 -12.64 4.87 11.76
CA THR A 98 -13.35 5.30 10.54
C THR A 98 -13.03 4.38 9.35
N ALA A 99 -13.88 4.36 8.32
CA ALA A 99 -13.63 3.55 7.13
C ALA A 99 -12.37 4.05 6.40
N ALA A 100 -11.46 3.15 6.03
CA ALA A 100 -10.31 3.49 5.21
C ALA A 100 -10.69 3.64 3.73
N GLY A 101 -9.78 4.18 2.92
CA GLY A 101 -10.05 4.38 1.50
C GLY A 101 -9.01 5.26 0.81
N GLY A 102 -9.45 6.01 -0.19
CA GLY A 102 -8.57 6.89 -0.93
C GLY A 102 -9.24 7.51 -2.13
N TYR A 103 -8.46 7.70 -3.19
CA TYR A 103 -8.90 8.34 -4.43
C TYR A 103 -8.61 7.45 -5.61
N GLU A 104 -9.50 7.44 -6.59
CA GLU A 104 -9.33 6.70 -7.83
C GLU A 104 -9.70 7.56 -9.04
N ARG A 105 -8.93 7.38 -10.11
CA ARG A 105 -9.33 7.76 -11.46
C ARG A 105 -9.18 6.52 -12.34
N ILE A 106 -10.31 6.04 -12.84
CA ILE A 106 -10.39 4.80 -13.61
C ILE A 106 -10.39 5.14 -15.11
N ASN A 107 -9.49 4.51 -15.88
CA ASN A 107 -9.57 4.52 -17.32
C ASN A 107 -10.08 3.14 -17.79
N PRO A 108 -11.34 3.03 -18.26
CA PRO A 108 -11.89 1.74 -18.68
C PRO A 108 -11.18 1.15 -19.91
N ASN A 109 -10.37 1.93 -20.62
CA ASN A 109 -9.59 1.47 -21.76
C ASN A 109 -8.17 1.03 -21.39
N SER A 110 -7.78 1.14 -20.11
CA SER A 110 -6.44 0.77 -19.66
C SER A 110 -6.43 -0.58 -18.96
N SER A 111 -5.51 -1.46 -19.35
CA SER A 111 -5.21 -2.71 -18.65
C SER A 111 -4.14 -2.54 -17.56
N THR A 112 -3.63 -1.32 -17.36
CA THR A 112 -2.63 -1.01 -16.33
C THR A 112 -3.31 -0.32 -15.17
N VAL A 113 -3.13 -0.87 -13.96
CA VAL A 113 -3.64 -0.29 -12.71
C VAL A 113 -2.43 0.07 -11.84
N ILE A 114 -2.38 1.30 -11.35
CA ILE A 114 -1.37 1.76 -10.40
C ILE A 114 -2.05 2.01 -9.06
N ILE A 115 -1.52 1.39 -8.01
CA ILE A 115 -1.92 1.67 -6.63
C ILE A 115 -0.72 2.31 -5.94
N GLN A 116 -0.84 3.57 -5.57
CA GLN A 116 0.15 4.29 -4.77
C GLN A 116 -0.27 4.28 -3.31
N LEU A 117 0.59 3.75 -2.44
CA LEU A 117 0.45 3.83 -1.00
C LEU A 117 1.01 5.16 -0.50
N GLN A 118 0.17 5.96 0.16
CA GLN A 118 0.59 7.20 0.80
C GLN A 118 1.58 6.91 1.96
N GLY A 119 2.47 7.85 2.23
CA GLY A 119 3.31 7.86 3.43
C GLY A 119 2.75 8.75 4.54
N GLY A 120 3.42 8.79 5.69
CA GLY A 120 3.01 9.68 6.79
C GLY A 120 3.41 9.16 8.17
N GLY A 121 4.69 8.80 8.35
CA GLY A 121 5.20 8.30 9.63
C GLY A 121 4.53 7.03 10.13
N TYR A 122 4.49 6.84 11.45
CA TYR A 122 3.85 5.73 12.17
C TYR A 122 3.59 6.16 13.61
N CYS A 123 2.93 5.31 14.39
CA CYS A 123 2.88 5.40 15.84
C CYS A 123 3.17 4.01 16.43
N ASP A 124 3.77 3.95 17.61
CA ASP A 124 4.24 2.70 18.23
C ASP A 124 3.99 2.60 19.74
N ASP A 125 3.43 3.65 20.35
CA ASP A 125 2.98 3.68 21.74
C ASP A 125 1.63 4.40 21.88
N PHE A 126 1.05 4.33 23.09
CA PHE A 126 -0.26 4.94 23.35
C PHE A 126 -0.24 6.44 23.07
N GLU A 127 0.80 7.15 23.51
CA GLU A 127 0.95 8.59 23.36
C GLU A 127 0.97 9.01 21.89
N SER A 128 1.83 8.38 21.08
CA SER A 128 1.97 8.67 19.66
C SER A 128 0.72 8.29 18.88
N CYS A 129 0.08 7.15 19.19
CA CYS A 129 -1.14 6.73 18.50
C CYS A 129 -2.35 7.58 18.90
N SER A 130 -2.48 7.92 20.18
CA SER A 130 -3.54 8.81 20.66
C SER A 130 -3.41 10.20 20.05
N SER A 131 -2.21 10.79 20.01
CA SER A 131 -2.01 12.09 19.36
C SER A 131 -2.25 12.00 17.86
N ARG A 132 -1.79 10.93 17.19
CA ARG A 132 -2.03 10.74 15.77
C ARG A 132 -3.52 10.61 15.41
N ALA A 133 -4.30 9.92 16.25
CA ALA A 133 -5.75 9.80 16.05
C ALA A 133 -6.50 11.08 16.39
N ALA A 134 -6.08 11.83 17.41
CA ALA A 134 -6.77 13.04 17.88
C ALA A 134 -6.40 14.30 17.09
N ASP A 135 -5.11 14.55 16.88
CA ASP A 135 -4.57 15.75 16.21
C ASP A 135 -4.53 15.58 14.69
N ASP A 136 -5.57 14.97 14.14
CA ASP A 136 -5.60 14.43 12.79
C ASP A 136 -5.88 15.49 11.71
N GLU A 137 -5.20 16.63 11.74
CA GLU A 137 -5.35 17.67 10.69
C GLU A 137 -4.87 17.19 9.32
N ALA A 138 -3.93 16.23 9.29
CA ALA A 138 -3.41 15.66 8.05
C ALA A 138 -4.25 14.49 7.50
N GLY A 139 -5.25 13.99 8.24
CA GLY A 139 -6.02 12.80 7.86
C GLY A 139 -5.16 11.54 7.80
N LEU A 140 -4.21 11.39 8.73
CA LEU A 140 -3.32 10.26 8.93
C LEU A 140 -3.74 9.35 10.11
N GLY A 141 -4.74 9.73 10.90
CA GLY A 141 -5.37 8.93 11.95
C GLY A 141 -6.79 8.48 11.64
N GLY A 142 -7.48 9.19 10.75
CA GLY A 142 -8.87 8.94 10.35
C GLY A 142 -9.20 9.49 8.97
N SER A 143 -10.37 9.13 8.46
CA SER A 143 -10.86 9.58 7.14
C SER A 143 -11.87 10.73 7.21
N SER A 144 -12.35 11.09 8.41
CA SER A 144 -13.41 12.10 8.59
C SER A 144 -13.10 13.49 8.03
N LYS A 145 -11.82 13.83 7.86
CA LYS A 145 -11.38 15.13 7.32
C LYS A 145 -10.86 15.05 5.88
N TRP A 146 -10.96 13.89 5.22
CA TRP A 146 -10.55 13.78 3.82
C TRP A 146 -11.48 14.58 2.92
N GLY A 147 -10.91 15.42 2.05
CA GLY A 147 -11.68 16.11 1.02
C GLY A 147 -12.08 15.17 -0.12
N TYR A 148 -13.06 15.57 -0.93
CA TYR A 148 -13.52 14.80 -2.10
C TYR A 148 -12.58 14.87 -3.29
N GLU A 149 -11.71 15.89 -3.33
CA GLU A 149 -10.76 16.09 -4.44
C GLU A 149 -9.38 15.56 -4.08
N CYS A 150 -8.76 14.84 -5.02
CA CYS A 150 -7.34 14.56 -4.94
C CYS A 150 -6.58 15.72 -5.60
N ASP A 151 -6.05 16.62 -4.78
CA ASP A 151 -5.37 17.81 -5.26
C ASP A 151 -3.93 17.54 -5.74
N GLN A 152 -3.30 18.58 -6.29
CA GLN A 152 -1.93 18.58 -6.78
C GLN A 152 -0.87 18.44 -5.67
N GLY A 153 -1.22 18.45 -4.39
CA GLY A 153 -0.30 18.12 -3.30
C GLY A 153 -0.27 16.61 -3.02
N LEU A 154 -1.35 15.91 -3.36
CA LEU A 154 -1.60 14.54 -2.97
C LEU A 154 -1.50 13.56 -4.16
N CYS A 155 -2.18 13.83 -5.28
CA CYS A 155 -2.12 13.02 -6.50
C CYS A 155 -1.04 13.53 -7.47
N THR A 156 0.21 13.26 -7.14
CA THR A 156 1.40 13.67 -7.91
C THR A 156 2.27 12.47 -8.30
N GLY A 157 3.29 12.73 -9.13
CA GLY A 157 4.24 11.72 -9.61
C GLY A 157 3.53 10.61 -10.37
N ILE A 158 3.73 9.36 -9.95
CA ILE A 158 3.20 8.17 -10.64
C ILE A 158 1.66 8.08 -10.68
N VAL A 159 0.96 8.84 -9.82
CA VAL A 159 -0.51 8.96 -9.84
C VAL A 159 -1.00 10.30 -10.40
N SER A 160 -0.11 11.12 -10.95
CA SER A 160 -0.51 12.32 -11.68
C SER A 160 -1.19 11.96 -13.00
N THR A 161 -2.23 12.72 -13.35
CA THR A 161 -2.89 12.67 -14.66
C THR A 161 -2.23 13.60 -15.68
N ASP A 162 -1.30 14.46 -15.26
CA ASP A 162 -0.53 15.30 -16.19
C ASP A 162 0.56 14.45 -16.85
N CYS A 163 0.42 14.17 -18.14
CA CYS A 163 1.42 13.40 -18.90
C CYS A 163 2.79 14.09 -19.00
N ARG A 164 2.92 15.37 -18.62
CA ARG A 164 4.22 16.03 -18.48
C ARG A 164 4.94 15.61 -17.20
N GLU A 165 4.20 15.26 -16.16
CA GLU A 165 4.71 14.78 -14.88
C GLU A 165 4.79 13.23 -14.85
N ASN A 166 3.79 12.58 -15.45
CA ASN A 166 3.65 11.12 -15.51
C ASN A 166 3.58 10.64 -16.97
N PRO A 167 4.69 10.73 -17.73
CA PRO A 167 4.70 10.44 -19.16
C PRO A 167 4.38 8.97 -19.50
N ASP A 168 4.66 8.05 -18.57
CA ASP A 168 4.49 6.62 -18.80
C ASP A 168 3.08 6.12 -18.43
N PHE A 169 2.45 6.75 -17.43
CA PHE A 169 1.25 6.19 -16.79
C PHE A 169 0.09 7.16 -16.57
N CYS A 170 0.14 8.38 -17.13
CA CYS A 170 -0.97 9.34 -17.02
C CYS A 170 -2.32 8.75 -17.49
N ASP A 171 -2.30 7.84 -18.47
CA ASP A 171 -3.47 7.16 -19.04
C ASP A 171 -3.81 5.80 -18.37
N ALA A 172 -3.14 5.40 -17.29
CA ALA A 172 -3.43 4.15 -16.56
C ALA A 172 -4.83 4.18 -15.91
N SER A 173 -5.19 3.21 -15.08
CA SER A 173 -6.12 3.44 -13.96
C SER A 173 -5.28 3.75 -12.72
N LEU A 174 -5.54 4.86 -12.04
CA LEU A 174 -4.70 5.37 -10.94
C LEU A 174 -5.49 5.35 -9.64
N VAL A 175 -4.91 4.75 -8.61
CA VAL A 175 -5.48 4.67 -7.27
C VAL A 175 -4.44 5.20 -6.29
N LEU A 176 -4.81 6.19 -5.49
CA LEU A 176 -4.03 6.62 -4.34
C LEU A 176 -4.75 6.12 -3.08
N LEU A 177 -4.12 5.19 -2.37
CA LEU A 177 -4.59 4.77 -1.05
C LEU A 177 -4.06 5.71 0.03
N ARG A 178 -4.98 6.32 0.77
CA ARG A 178 -4.67 7.23 1.87
C ARG A 178 -4.22 6.42 3.08
N TYR A 179 -3.14 6.87 3.72
CA TYR A 179 -2.54 6.19 4.85
C TYR A 179 -3.10 6.74 6.16
N CYS A 180 -4.01 6.00 6.79
CA CYS A 180 -4.60 6.37 8.08
C CYS A 180 -4.39 5.35 9.21
N THR A 181 -3.62 4.28 8.97
CA THR A 181 -3.56 3.12 9.89
C THR A 181 -2.39 3.15 10.87
N GLY A 182 -1.41 4.03 10.68
CA GLY A 182 -0.31 4.23 11.63
C GLY A 182 0.72 3.10 11.73
N ASP A 183 0.61 2.06 10.90
CA ASP A 183 1.29 0.77 11.02
C ASP A 183 2.20 0.41 9.84
N HIS A 184 2.66 1.38 9.06
CA HIS A 184 3.46 1.17 7.85
C HIS A 184 2.83 0.25 6.80
N TRP A 185 1.49 0.16 6.76
CA TRP A 185 0.74 -0.75 5.89
C TRP A 185 0.95 -2.24 6.24
N ARG A 186 1.39 -2.56 7.46
CA ARG A 186 1.70 -3.94 7.90
C ARG A 186 0.67 -4.50 8.89
N GLY A 187 -0.27 -3.68 9.35
CA GLY A 187 -1.23 -4.11 10.35
C GLY A 187 -2.23 -5.09 9.77
N THR A 188 -2.39 -6.22 10.46
CA THR A 188 -3.28 -7.32 10.08
C THR A 188 -4.48 -7.46 11.01
N ARG A 189 -4.65 -6.54 11.96
CA ARG A 189 -5.73 -6.60 12.96
C ARG A 189 -7.06 -6.32 12.29
N THR A 190 -8.02 -7.20 12.50
CA THR A 190 -9.40 -7.07 12.01
C THR A 190 -10.36 -6.54 13.08
N GLN A 191 -9.82 -6.19 14.25
CA GLN A 191 -10.53 -5.70 15.43
C GLN A 191 -9.66 -4.62 16.12
N PRO A 192 -10.26 -3.71 16.89
CA PRO A 192 -9.50 -2.69 17.60
C PRO A 192 -8.57 -3.31 18.63
N THR A 193 -7.41 -2.68 18.81
CA THR A 193 -6.46 -3.00 19.86
C THR A 193 -6.61 -1.98 20.99
N PHE A 194 -7.01 -2.46 22.16
CA PHE A 194 -7.07 -1.64 23.37
C PHE A 194 -5.66 -1.36 23.89
N LEU A 195 -5.25 -0.09 23.90
CA LEU A 195 -3.97 0.38 24.41
C LEU A 195 -4.18 1.38 25.54
N CYS A 196 -3.27 1.39 26.51
CA CYS A 196 -3.28 2.35 27.62
C CYS A 196 -1.91 2.98 27.84
N ARG A 197 -1.89 4.22 28.31
CA ARG A 197 -0.68 4.86 28.86
C ARG A 197 -0.15 4.06 30.04
N ASN A 198 1.16 3.91 30.12
CA ASN A 198 1.82 3.35 31.30
C ASN A 198 1.87 4.38 32.45
N GLY A 199 1.32 4.05 33.63
CA GLY A 199 1.44 4.88 34.85
C GLY A 199 0.13 5.10 35.62
N ASP A 200 0.17 5.96 36.65
CA ASP A 200 -1.01 6.33 37.46
C ASP A 200 -1.91 7.31 36.70
N GLY A 201 -3.21 6.99 36.58
CA GLY A 201 -4.18 7.78 35.80
C GLY A 201 -4.40 7.25 34.38
N GLN A 202 -4.64 5.93 34.27
CA GLN A 202 -4.71 5.15 33.04
C GLN A 202 -5.67 5.76 31.98
N GLU A 203 -5.10 6.47 31.01
CA GLU A 203 -5.78 6.81 29.76
C GLU A 203 -5.68 5.60 28.83
N CYS A 204 -6.80 5.23 28.21
CA CYS A 204 -6.86 4.12 27.26
C CYS A 204 -7.69 4.50 26.03
N GLY A 205 -7.46 3.77 24.95
CA GLY A 205 -8.17 3.95 23.68
C GLY A 205 -8.11 2.70 22.82
N ASP A 206 -9.07 2.60 21.92
CA ASP A 206 -9.14 1.55 20.92
C ASP A 206 -8.50 2.06 19.62
N PHE A 207 -7.53 1.31 19.11
CA PHE A 207 -6.78 1.68 17.92
C PHE A 207 -6.79 0.56 16.89
N TRP A 208 -7.05 0.91 15.64
CA TRP A 208 -7.01 -0.05 14.53
C TRP A 208 -5.66 -0.03 13.83
N PHE A 209 -5.08 -1.21 13.63
CA PHE A 209 -3.85 -1.41 12.87
C PHE A 209 -4.13 -2.44 11.76
N SER A 210 -4.78 -1.94 10.70
CA SER A 210 -5.38 -2.70 9.60
C SER A 210 -4.75 -2.40 8.23
N GLY A 211 -3.56 -1.80 8.18
CA GLY A 211 -2.95 -1.30 6.93
C GLY A 211 -2.85 -2.35 5.82
N GLN A 212 -2.44 -3.58 6.11
CA GLN A 212 -2.44 -4.66 5.12
C GLN A 212 -3.86 -4.99 4.67
N LYS A 213 -4.81 -5.04 5.61
CA LYS A 213 -6.22 -5.34 5.33
C LYS A 213 -6.90 -4.27 4.47
N VAL A 214 -6.50 -3.01 4.59
CA VAL A 214 -6.97 -1.93 3.70
C VAL A 214 -6.52 -2.17 2.26
N VAL A 215 -5.28 -2.63 2.05
CA VAL A 215 -4.77 -2.94 0.70
C VAL A 215 -5.49 -4.16 0.12
N GLU A 216 -5.62 -5.24 0.88
CA GLU A 216 -6.36 -6.45 0.48
C GLU A 216 -7.81 -6.11 0.07
N ALA A 217 -8.53 -5.36 0.91
CA ALA A 217 -9.90 -4.93 0.63
C ALA A 217 -10.00 -4.05 -0.62
N THR A 218 -9.01 -3.20 -0.86
CA THR A 218 -8.96 -2.37 -2.07
C THR A 218 -8.74 -3.21 -3.32
N LEU A 219 -7.82 -4.18 -3.27
CA LEU A 219 -7.59 -5.10 -4.38
C LEU A 219 -8.86 -5.87 -4.72
N GLN A 220 -9.54 -6.42 -3.71
CA GLN A 220 -10.80 -7.13 -3.89
C GLN A 220 -11.87 -6.22 -4.52
N ARG A 221 -12.04 -5.00 -4.00
CA ARG A 221 -12.97 -4.01 -4.59
C ARG A 221 -12.67 -3.72 -6.06
N LEU A 222 -11.39 -3.63 -6.45
CA LEU A 222 -11.00 -3.39 -7.84
C LEU A 222 -11.29 -4.61 -8.73
N PHE A 223 -11.14 -5.83 -8.21
CA PHE A 223 -11.56 -7.05 -8.90
C PHE A 223 -13.07 -7.11 -9.09
N ASP A 224 -13.85 -6.89 -8.04
CA ASP A 224 -15.32 -6.94 -8.08
C ASP A 224 -15.90 -5.91 -9.06
N LYS A 225 -15.24 -4.76 -9.18
CA LYS A 225 -15.60 -3.71 -10.14
C LYS A 225 -15.09 -3.96 -11.56
N ASN A 226 -14.42 -5.08 -11.83
CA ASN A 226 -13.79 -5.41 -13.11
C ASN A 226 -12.77 -4.36 -13.57
N ILE A 227 -12.13 -3.65 -12.63
CA ILE A 227 -11.06 -2.69 -12.92
C ILE A 227 -9.73 -3.42 -13.01
N LEU A 228 -9.48 -4.28 -12.02
CA LEU A 228 -8.36 -5.21 -12.02
C LEU A 228 -8.87 -6.57 -12.50
N GLN A 229 -8.25 -7.13 -13.54
CA GLN A 229 -8.68 -8.39 -14.15
C GLN A 229 -7.48 -9.29 -14.41
N LYS A 230 -7.74 -10.56 -14.69
CA LYS A 230 -6.70 -11.49 -15.13
C LYS A 230 -6.02 -10.95 -16.39
N GLY A 231 -4.69 -10.78 -16.33
CA GLY A 231 -3.89 -10.22 -17.42
C GLY A 231 -3.70 -8.69 -17.35
N SER A 232 -4.33 -8.00 -16.38
CA SER A 232 -3.98 -6.62 -16.07
C SER A 232 -2.54 -6.52 -15.54
N LYS A 233 -1.87 -5.40 -15.83
CA LYS A 233 -0.60 -5.05 -15.17
C LYS A 233 -0.93 -4.24 -13.91
N LEU A 234 -0.65 -4.81 -12.74
CA LEU A 234 -0.72 -4.09 -11.47
C LEU A 234 0.66 -3.54 -11.12
N ILE A 235 0.74 -2.24 -10.83
CA ILE A 235 1.93 -1.59 -10.27
C ILE A 235 1.56 -1.11 -8.87
N LEU A 236 2.15 -1.76 -7.86
CA LEU A 236 2.07 -1.30 -6.48
C LEU A 236 3.27 -0.38 -6.21
N ALA A 237 2.99 0.88 -5.89
CA ALA A 237 3.98 1.91 -5.63
C ALA A 237 3.79 2.48 -4.21
N GLY A 238 4.81 3.14 -3.66
CA GLY A 238 4.76 3.60 -2.28
C GLY A 238 5.76 4.71 -1.99
N ARG A 239 5.36 5.67 -1.15
CA ARG A 239 6.21 6.79 -0.71
C ARG A 239 6.41 6.73 0.80
N SER A 240 7.66 6.83 1.27
CA SER A 240 7.98 6.79 2.71
C SER A 240 7.38 5.53 3.38
N SER A 241 6.51 5.65 4.38
CA SER A 241 5.80 4.51 4.98
C SER A 241 5.08 3.64 3.95
N GLY A 242 4.56 4.24 2.87
CA GLY A 242 3.97 3.51 1.74
C GLY A 242 4.99 2.65 0.99
N GLY A 243 6.24 3.13 0.82
CA GLY A 243 7.31 2.34 0.22
C GLY A 243 7.71 1.16 1.10
N GLY A 244 7.71 1.38 2.42
CA GLY A 244 7.77 0.29 3.40
C GLY A 244 6.63 -0.71 3.17
N GLY A 245 5.40 -0.22 3.03
CA GLY A 245 4.23 -1.03 2.72
C GLY A 245 4.41 -1.93 1.50
N VAL A 246 4.87 -1.38 0.37
CA VAL A 246 5.13 -2.17 -0.85
C VAL A 246 6.06 -3.35 -0.55
N LEU A 247 7.16 -3.13 0.15
CA LEU A 247 8.11 -4.20 0.47
C LEU A 247 7.53 -5.30 1.37
N ASN A 248 6.47 -5.01 2.12
CA ASN A 248 5.80 -6.01 2.98
C ASN A 248 4.66 -6.75 2.26
N LEU A 249 4.22 -6.26 1.10
CA LEU A 249 2.97 -6.69 0.45
C LEU A 249 3.18 -7.29 -0.95
N ILE A 250 4.43 -7.30 -1.45
CA ILE A 250 4.71 -7.66 -2.85
C ILE A 250 4.86 -9.17 -3.09
N ASP A 251 5.09 -9.95 -2.03
CA ASP A 251 5.20 -11.42 -2.05
C ASP A 251 3.87 -12.06 -1.66
#